data_AF-K1ST10-F1
#
_entry.id   AF-K1ST10-F1
#
_cell.length_a   1.000
_cell.length_b   1.000
_cell.length_c   1.000
_cell.angle_alpha   90.00
_cell.angle_beta   90.00
_cell.angle_gamma   90.00
#
_symmetry.space_group_name_H-M   'P 1'
#
loop_
_entity.id
_entity.type
_entity.pdbx_description
1 polymer ?
#
loop_
_entity_poly.entity_id
_entity_poly.type
_entity_poly.pdbx_seq_one_letter_code
_entity_poly.pdbx_strand_id
1 'polypeptide(L)'
;MNKITNQFASIEQVTDRYLNRKSTETAAQENSVSFEDILRQKQTTAESQELRFSKHAQGRLNDRHINLSDEQNERLESGVLKASEKGIRESLVILDSL
;
A
#
# COMPACT_ATOMS: atom_id res chain seq x y z
N MET A 1 -5.56 17.32 55.89
CA MET A 1 -4.78 18.02 54.85
C MET A 1 -4.20 16.97 53.91
N ASN A 2 -4.85 16.69 52.78
CA ASN A 2 -4.39 15.66 51.83
C ASN A 2 -3.27 16.22 50.95
N LYS A 3 -2.12 15.56 50.95
CA LYS A 3 -0.94 15.93 50.16
C LYS A 3 -1.18 15.54 48.70
N ILE A 4 -1.14 16.52 47.79
CA ILE A 4 -1.23 16.27 46.35
C ILE A 4 0.08 15.60 45.93
N THR A 5 0.03 14.29 45.72
CA THR A 5 1.11 13.52 45.11
C THR A 5 1.22 13.87 43.62
N ASN A 6 2.43 14.21 43.18
CA ASN A 6 2.75 14.63 41.82
C ASN A 6 2.66 13.44 40.84
N GLN A 7 1.43 13.08 40.46
CA GLN A 7 1.07 11.86 39.72
C GLN A 7 1.15 12.00 38.20
N PHE A 8 1.56 13.17 37.71
CA PHE A 8 1.67 13.45 36.28
C PHE A 8 3.07 13.96 35.96
N ALA A 9 3.63 13.46 34.86
CA ALA A 9 4.87 13.98 34.32
C ALA A 9 4.61 15.40 33.79
N SER A 10 5.50 16.34 34.11
CA SER A 10 5.41 17.72 33.61
C SER A 10 5.51 17.72 32.09
N ILE A 11 4.83 18.67 31.44
CA ILE A 11 4.91 18.86 29.98
C ILE A 11 6.37 18.96 29.52
N GLU A 12 7.20 19.65 30.30
CA GLU A 12 8.64 19.77 30.08
C GLU A 12 9.38 18.42 30.05
N GLN A 13 9.04 17.49 30.96
CA GLN A 13 9.64 16.15 31.03
C GLN A 13 9.23 15.28 29.84
N VAL A 14 8.00 15.46 29.35
CA VAL A 14 7.52 14.77 28.15
C VAL A 14 8.21 15.32 26.92
N THR A 15 8.37 16.64 26.80
CA THR A 15 9.06 17.26 25.67
C THR A 15 10.52 16.83 25.59
N ASP A 16 11.26 16.78 26.70
CA ASP A 16 12.66 16.34 26.67
C ASP A 16 12.81 14.87 26.25
N ARG A 17 11.89 14.01 26.69
CA ARG A 17 11.95 12.58 26.38
C ARG A 17 11.68 12.27 24.90
N TYR A 18 10.80 13.05 24.25
CA TYR A 18 10.36 12.77 22.89
C TYR A 18 11.00 13.67 21.83
N LEU A 19 11.22 14.95 22.12
CA LEU A 19 11.76 15.92 21.15
C LEU A 19 13.29 15.99 21.22
N ASN A 20 13.89 15.74 22.39
CA ASN A 20 15.29 16.02 22.66
C ASN A 20 16.18 14.77 22.63
N ARG A 21 15.74 13.69 21.96
CA ARG A 21 16.60 12.54 21.67
C ARG A 21 17.69 12.94 20.68
N LYS A 22 18.76 13.54 21.20
CA LYS A 22 20.06 13.59 20.55
C LYS A 22 20.52 12.15 20.38
N SER A 23 20.69 11.77 19.13
CA SER A 23 21.13 10.47 18.66
C SER A 23 22.44 10.05 19.33
N THR A 24 22.36 9.11 20.27
CA THR A 24 23.47 8.20 20.55
C THR A 24 23.19 6.93 19.78
N GLU A 25 23.88 6.83 18.64
CA GLU A 25 23.96 5.63 17.82
C GLU A 25 24.33 4.43 18.69
N THR A 26 23.53 3.37 18.59
CA THR A 26 23.99 2.01 18.83
C THR A 26 23.56 1.22 17.61
N ALA A 27 24.58 0.69 16.93
CA ALA A 27 24.47 -0.01 15.67
C ALA A 27 23.47 -1.17 15.77
N ALA A 28 22.35 -1.02 15.06
CA ALA A 28 21.78 -2.11 14.30
C ALA A 28 21.86 -1.66 12.84
N GLN A 29 22.87 -2.15 12.11
CA GLN A 29 22.76 -2.27 10.66
C GLN A 29 21.66 -3.29 10.38
N GLU A 30 20.41 -2.90 10.56
CA GLU A 30 19.35 -3.52 9.81
C GLU A 30 19.32 -2.80 8.47
N ASN A 31 19.34 -3.55 7.38
CA ASN A 31 19.05 -3.05 6.05
C ASN A 31 17.58 -2.58 6.01
N SER A 32 17.26 -1.49 6.71
CA SER A 32 15.93 -0.91 6.72
C SER A 32 15.78 -0.12 5.43
N VAL A 33 15.27 -0.79 4.40
CA VAL A 33 14.82 -0.14 3.17
C VAL A 33 13.89 1.01 3.57
N SER A 34 14.20 2.24 3.15
CA SER A 34 13.40 3.39 3.55
C SER A 34 12.03 3.35 2.86
N PHE A 35 11.04 4.02 3.44
CA PHE A 35 9.74 4.17 2.77
C PHE A 35 9.89 4.86 1.40
N GLU A 36 10.85 5.78 1.27
CA GLU A 36 11.18 6.41 -0.01
C GLU A 36 11.65 5.38 -1.05
N ASP A 37 12.54 4.47 -0.66
CA ASP A 37 13.03 3.41 -1.55
C ASP A 37 11.88 2.48 -1.98
N ILE A 38 11.01 2.09 -1.04
CA ILE A 38 9.84 1.26 -1.32
C ILE A 38 8.88 1.99 -2.27
N LEU A 39 8.64 3.28 -2.04
CA LEU A 39 7.75 4.08 -2.88
C LEU A 39 8.31 4.21 -4.30
N ARG A 40 9.60 4.53 -4.44
CA ARG A 40 10.29 4.62 -5.74
C ARG A 40 10.23 3.29 -6.49
N GLN A 41 10.50 2.17 -5.80
CA GLN A 41 10.40 0.83 -6.37
C GLN A 41 8.96 0.54 -6.84
N LYS A 42 7.96 0.83 -6.02
CA LYS A 42 6.55 0.59 -6.38
C LYS A 42 6.06 1.51 -7.49
N GLN A 43 6.57 2.74 -7.61
CA GLN A 43 6.27 3.64 -8.73
C GLN A 43 6.85 3.14 -10.04
N THR A 44 8.10 2.68 -10.04
CA THR A 44 8.72 2.10 -11.24
C THR A 44 8.01 0.81 -11.68
N THR A 45 7.56 -0.02 -10.73
CA THR A 45 6.69 -1.16 -11.07
C THR A 45 5.32 -0.68 -11.58
N ALA A 46 4.74 0.40 -11.05
CA ALA A 46 3.46 0.92 -11.51
C ALA A 46 3.50 1.53 -12.93
N GLU A 47 4.68 1.80 -13.49
CA GLU A 47 4.86 2.15 -14.91
C GLU A 47 4.79 0.94 -15.84
N SER A 48 4.88 -0.28 -15.31
CA SER A 48 4.52 -1.46 -16.09
C SER A 48 3.02 -1.43 -16.35
N GLN A 49 2.62 -1.67 -17.61
CA GLN A 49 1.23 -1.63 -18.11
C GLN A 49 0.36 -2.77 -17.56
N GLU A 50 0.67 -3.28 -16.36
CA GLU A 50 -0.06 -4.36 -15.73
C GLU A 50 -1.53 -3.95 -15.48
N LEU A 51 -2.44 -4.91 -15.67
CA LEU A 51 -3.84 -4.74 -15.32
C LEU A 51 -4.00 -4.45 -13.81
N ARG A 52 -4.63 -3.33 -13.47
CA ARG A 52 -4.86 -2.93 -12.07
C ARG A 52 -6.34 -2.85 -11.73
N PHE A 53 -6.69 -3.41 -10.58
CA PHE A 53 -8.03 -3.28 -10.01
C PHE A 53 -8.09 -2.12 -9.02
N SER A 54 -9.20 -1.38 -9.03
CA SER A 54 -9.47 -0.42 -7.96
C SER A 54 -9.67 -1.15 -6.63
N LYS A 55 -9.44 -0.46 -5.50
CA LYS A 55 -9.66 -1.03 -4.16
C LYS A 55 -11.04 -1.65 -4.00
N HIS A 56 -12.07 -1.01 -4.56
CA HIS A 56 -13.43 -1.51 -4.51
C HIS A 56 -13.62 -2.78 -5.35
N ALA A 57 -13.08 -2.80 -6.59
CA ALA A 57 -13.15 -3.97 -7.44
C ALA A 57 -12.45 -5.18 -6.80
N GLN A 58 -11.27 -4.96 -6.23
CA GLN A 58 -10.52 -6.02 -5.54
C GLN A 58 -11.25 -6.55 -4.30
N GLY A 59 -11.88 -5.65 -3.52
CA GLY A 59 -12.75 -6.06 -2.41
C GLY A 59 -13.90 -6.94 -2.87
N ARG A 60 -14.60 -6.55 -3.95
CA ARG A 60 -15.71 -7.34 -4.51
C ARG A 60 -15.29 -8.71 -5.04
N LEU A 61 -14.11 -8.82 -5.63
CA LEU A 61 -13.57 -10.11 -6.07
C LEU A 61 -13.37 -11.04 -4.87
N ASN A 62 -12.76 -10.51 -3.80
CA ASN A 62 -12.52 -11.25 -2.57
C ASN A 62 -13.83 -11.66 -1.86
N ASP A 63 -14.77 -10.73 -1.68
CA ASP A 63 -16.08 -10.98 -1.03
C ASP A 63 -16.87 -12.08 -1.76
N ARG A 64 -16.69 -12.20 -3.07
CA ARG A 64 -17.34 -13.20 -3.93
C ARG A 64 -16.52 -14.45 -4.15
N HIS A 65 -15.35 -14.57 -3.51
CA HIS A 65 -14.41 -15.68 -3.69
C HIS A 65 -14.02 -15.91 -5.17
N ILE A 66 -13.97 -14.83 -5.95
CA ILE A 66 -13.55 -14.88 -7.36
C ILE A 66 -12.03 -14.80 -7.38
N ASN A 67 -11.39 -15.93 -7.68
CA ASN A 67 -9.96 -16.02 -7.93
C ASN A 67 -9.75 -16.18 -9.43
N LEU A 68 -8.91 -15.32 -10.02
CA LEU A 68 -8.53 -15.42 -11.43
C LEU A 68 -7.23 -16.23 -11.52
N SER A 69 -7.18 -17.21 -12.40
CA SER A 69 -5.91 -17.85 -12.76
C SER A 69 -5.00 -16.86 -13.50
N ASP A 70 -3.70 -17.17 -13.55
CA ASP A 70 -2.74 -16.36 -14.30
C ASP A 70 -3.17 -16.21 -15.78
N GLU A 71 -3.62 -17.30 -16.39
CA GLU A 71 -4.14 -17.28 -17.77
C GLU A 71 -5.38 -16.39 -17.92
N GLN A 72 -6.32 -16.42 -16.97
CA GLN A 72 -7.49 -15.55 -16.99
C GLN A 72 -7.09 -14.07 -16.84
N ASN A 73 -6.08 -13.79 -16.02
CA ASN A 73 -5.58 -12.43 -15.80
C ASN A 73 -4.88 -11.90 -17.06
N GLU A 74 -4.04 -12.70 -17.71
CA GLU A 74 -3.40 -12.37 -18.99
C GLU A 74 -4.43 -12.11 -20.11
N ARG A 75 -5.48 -12.95 -20.19
CA ARG A 75 -6.57 -12.77 -21.17
C ARG A 75 -7.34 -11.48 -20.92
N LEU A 76 -7.63 -11.17 -19.66
CA LEU A 76 -8.32 -9.94 -19.27
C LEU A 76 -7.47 -8.71 -19.60
N GLU A 77 -6.19 -8.74 -19.26
CA GLU A 77 -5.22 -7.68 -19.58
C GLU A 77 -5.12 -7.42 -21.08
N SER A 78 -4.95 -8.48 -21.88
CA SER A 78 -4.91 -8.38 -23.34
C SER A 78 -6.19 -7.77 -23.92
N GLY A 79 -7.36 -8.15 -23.38
CA GLY A 79 -8.65 -7.60 -23.81
C GLY A 79 -8.80 -6.12 -23.48
N VAL A 80 -8.41 -5.71 -22.27
CA VAL A 80 -8.44 -4.31 -21.83
C VAL A 80 -7.47 -3.45 -22.64
N LEU A 81 -6.25 -3.94 -22.89
CA LEU A 81 -5.25 -3.25 -23.70
C LEU A 81 -5.77 -2.98 -25.11
N LYS A 82 -6.30 -4.00 -25.80
CA LYS A 82 -6.87 -3.86 -27.15
C LYS A 82 -8.04 -2.89 -27.21
N ALA A 83 -8.88 -2.86 -26.16
CA ALA A 83 -9.98 -1.91 -26.07
C ALA A 83 -9.46 -0.47 -25.89
N SER A 84 -8.46 -0.30 -25.03
CA SER A 84 -7.80 0.99 -24.79
C SER A 84 -7.10 1.53 -26.05
N GLU A 85 -6.39 0.68 -26.80
CA GLU A 85 -5.76 1.05 -28.09
C GLU A 85 -6.79 1.55 -29.11
N LYS A 86 -8.03 1.06 -29.04
CA LYS A 86 -9.16 1.52 -29.88
C LYS A 86 -9.87 2.75 -29.31
N GLY A 87 -9.37 3.34 -28.22
CA GLY A 87 -9.95 4.50 -27.56
C GLY A 87 -11.22 4.21 -26.77
N ILE A 88 -11.54 2.94 -26.50
CA ILE A 88 -12.71 2.55 -25.72
C ILE A 88 -12.41 2.79 -24.24
N ARG A 89 -13.20 3.65 -23.60
CA ARG A 89 -13.01 4.05 -22.20
C ARG A 89 -13.87 3.25 -21.22
N GLU A 90 -15.02 2.78 -21.68
CA GLU A 90 -15.96 1.99 -20.89
C GLU A 90 -16.26 0.69 -21.63
N SER A 91 -15.82 -0.43 -21.05
CA SER A 91 -15.91 -1.76 -21.66
C SER A 91 -16.54 -2.74 -20.68
N LEU A 92 -17.46 -3.57 -21.17
CA LEU A 92 -17.90 -4.77 -20.46
C LEU A 92 -17.08 -5.96 -20.95
N VAL A 93 -16.36 -6.61 -20.04
CA VAL A 93 -15.62 -7.84 -20.33
C VAL A 93 -16.38 -9.03 -19.74
N ILE A 94 -16.63 -10.04 -20.56
CA ILE A 94 -17.23 -11.31 -20.14
C ILE A 94 -16.16 -12.39 -20.30
N LEU A 95 -15.86 -13.08 -19.21
CA LEU A 95 -14.93 -14.20 -19.18
C LEU A 95 -15.75 -15.49 -19.19
N ASP A 96 -15.43 -16.42 -20.09
CA ASP A 96 -16.07 -17.74 -20.10
C ASP A 96 -15.53 -18.61 -18.96
N SER A 97 -16.39 -19.45 -18.41
CA SER A 97 -16.02 -20.46 -17.42
C SER A 97 -15.57 -21.70 -18.19
N LEU A 98 -14.26 -21.83 -18.46
CA LEU A 98 -13.71 -23.08 -18.98
C LEU A 98 -13.78 -24.19 -17.93
#